data_AF-A0A257VZT0-F1
#
_entry.id   AF-A0A257VZT0-F1
#
_cell.length_a   1.000
_cell.length_b   1.000
_cell.length_c   1.000
_cell.angle_alpha   90.00
_cell.angle_beta   90.00
_cell.angle_gamma   90.00
#
_symmetry.space_group_name_H-M   'P 1'
#
loop_
_entity.id
_entity.type
_entity.pdbx_description
1 polymer ?
#
loop_
_entity_poly.entity_id
_entity_poly.type
_entity_poly.pdbx_seq_one_letter_code
_entity_poly.pdbx_strand_id
1 'polypeptide(L)'
;MIECQADGAALQRKRLRRQKRWLKRLAISSVLLGLGMGGWAFGDANAPQGLKGILPAEVPATLTANAFEPLGETWKEWSATAAEAIAAFYKADGDVAAQKAALDKVKIKLGVLNTAIGDSQYSMILEELLAIRGPLARRVAVADAALTTLETDSAAARAAAVKASGDGVSAAFGALKTDLEGVPGGAAWLPYIYADELATAWSTSWDNDATIAALKATHGRLMTRDTLTDAEQKSFLSRPAFVSLSSAIEAYLTTLEMAKKPVDMAQTRAALTELVEALEAYEAYNSSLDSGKARAAMKKLSEVAPDSGAAIMQALNEHYFNLNLRLVASETFLNRLLGDCRVEQGQVCDFILGAQ
;
A
#
# COMPACT_ATOMS: atom_id res chain seq x y z
N MET A 1 -15.03 -54.05 -15.28
CA MET A 1 -13.91 -53.09 -15.23
C MET A 1 -14.47 -51.69 -14.95
N ILE A 2 -15.01 -51.48 -13.74
CA ILE A 2 -15.45 -50.18 -13.21
C ILE A 2 -15.26 -50.27 -11.69
N GLU A 3 -14.09 -49.89 -11.18
CA GLU A 3 -13.86 -49.63 -9.75
C GLU A 3 -12.50 -48.95 -9.59
N CYS A 4 -12.46 -47.61 -9.63
CA CYS A 4 -11.31 -46.83 -9.13
C CYS A 4 -11.62 -45.32 -9.01
N GLN A 5 -12.73 -44.92 -8.37
CA GLN A 5 -13.02 -43.50 -8.10
C GLN A 5 -13.47 -43.20 -6.65
N ALA A 6 -13.42 -44.16 -5.73
CA ALA A 6 -13.94 -43.99 -4.38
C ALA A 6 -12.94 -43.33 -3.38
N ASP A 7 -11.63 -43.39 -3.63
CA ASP A 7 -10.63 -43.01 -2.61
C ASP A 7 -10.32 -41.50 -2.53
N GLY A 8 -10.59 -40.72 -3.57
CA GLY A 8 -10.37 -39.26 -3.56
C GLY A 8 -11.31 -38.50 -2.61
N ALA A 9 -12.56 -38.97 -2.48
CA ALA A 9 -13.57 -38.31 -1.65
C ALA A 9 -13.33 -38.52 -0.14
N ALA A 10 -12.65 -39.60 0.25
CA ALA A 10 -12.37 -39.91 1.65
C ALA A 10 -11.23 -39.02 2.22
N LEU A 11 -10.25 -38.66 1.40
CA LEU A 11 -9.14 -37.78 1.79
C LEU A 11 -9.58 -36.31 1.95
N GLN A 12 -10.44 -35.80 1.06
CA GLN A 12 -11.00 -34.45 1.21
C GLN A 12 -11.88 -34.30 2.46
N ARG A 13 -12.66 -35.33 2.82
CA ARG A 13 -13.49 -35.31 4.04
C ARG A 13 -12.65 -35.29 5.34
N LYS A 14 -11.43 -35.86 5.34
CA LYS A 14 -10.53 -35.80 6.49
C LYS A 14 -9.90 -34.41 6.69
N ARG A 15 -9.53 -33.71 5.60
CA ARG A 15 -9.04 -32.30 5.67
C ARG A 15 -10.09 -31.35 6.25
N LEU A 16 -11.35 -31.45 5.81
CA LEU A 16 -12.44 -30.60 6.30
C LEU A 16 -12.80 -30.83 7.78
N ARG A 17 -12.60 -32.05 8.31
CA ARG A 17 -12.85 -32.38 9.72
C ARG A 17 -11.76 -31.86 10.67
N ARG A 18 -10.52 -31.68 10.21
CA ARG A 18 -9.44 -31.06 11.00
C ARG A 18 -9.63 -29.54 11.12
N GLN A 19 -10.02 -28.84 10.04
CA GLN A 19 -10.33 -27.39 10.08
C GLN A 19 -11.51 -27.05 11.02
N LYS A 20 -12.57 -27.87 11.04
CA LYS A 20 -13.73 -27.64 11.94
C LYS A 20 -13.43 -27.82 13.44
N ARG A 21 -12.37 -28.55 13.82
CA ARG A 21 -11.95 -28.68 15.23
C ARG A 21 -11.17 -27.45 15.72
N TRP A 22 -10.51 -26.73 14.81
CA TRP A 22 -9.82 -25.47 15.11
C TRP A 22 -10.81 -24.30 15.30
N LEU A 23 -11.87 -24.25 14.47
CA LEU A 23 -12.96 -23.26 14.58
C LEU A 23 -13.72 -23.31 15.92
N LYS A 24 -13.75 -24.45 16.61
CA LYS A 24 -14.39 -24.56 17.94
C LYS A 24 -13.50 -24.11 19.10
N ARG A 25 -12.20 -23.88 18.88
CA ARG A 25 -11.26 -23.44 19.93
C ARG A 25 -10.94 -21.95 19.88
N LEU A 26 -11.26 -21.26 18.78
CA LEU A 26 -11.10 -19.80 18.66
C LEU A 26 -12.40 -19.00 18.88
N ALA A 27 -13.56 -19.65 18.95
CA ALA A 27 -14.86 -18.96 19.10
C ALA A 27 -15.28 -18.73 20.58
N ILE A 28 -14.40 -18.93 21.55
CA ILE A 28 -14.66 -18.68 22.98
C ILE A 28 -13.48 -17.88 23.56
N SER A 29 -13.31 -16.62 23.16
CA SER A 29 -12.50 -15.60 23.86
C SER A 29 -12.70 -14.20 23.24
N SER A 30 -13.95 -13.78 23.04
CA SER A 30 -14.21 -12.43 22.51
C SER A 30 -15.58 -11.90 22.91
N VAL A 31 -15.85 -11.79 24.21
CA VAL A 31 -16.92 -10.93 24.77
C VAL A 31 -16.50 -10.52 26.20
N LEU A 32 -16.52 -9.19 26.46
CA LEU A 32 -16.32 -8.46 27.73
C LEU A 32 -14.90 -7.98 28.08
N LEU A 33 -14.56 -6.75 27.67
CA LEU A 33 -14.40 -5.62 28.59
C LEU A 33 -14.29 -4.32 27.79
N GLY A 34 -15.40 -3.58 27.74
CA GLY A 34 -15.40 -2.15 27.47
C GLY A 34 -15.50 -1.36 28.78
N LEU A 35 -15.09 -0.10 28.70
CA LEU A 35 -15.32 1.01 29.64
C LEU A 35 -14.36 1.13 30.83
N GLY A 36 -13.29 1.90 30.61
CA GLY A 36 -12.60 2.68 31.64
C GLY A 36 -12.29 4.08 31.08
N MET A 37 -12.97 5.09 31.61
CA MET A 37 -12.79 6.50 31.25
C MET A 37 -11.45 7.05 31.76
N GLY A 38 -10.93 8.04 31.04
CA GLY A 38 -10.39 9.28 31.64
C GLY A 38 -9.10 9.20 32.43
N GLY A 39 -7.99 9.54 31.78
CA GLY A 39 -6.75 9.92 32.44
C GLY A 39 -5.81 10.58 31.44
N TRP A 40 -5.78 11.91 31.43
CA TRP A 40 -4.73 12.67 30.78
C TRP A 40 -3.39 12.27 31.42
N ALA A 41 -2.49 11.70 30.64
CA ALA A 41 -1.08 11.58 31.00
C ALA A 41 -0.26 12.12 29.83
N PHE A 42 0.04 13.42 29.91
CA PHE A 42 1.21 13.97 29.23
C PHE A 42 2.44 13.30 29.84
N GLY A 43 3.23 12.64 28.99
CA GLY A 43 4.55 12.12 29.33
C GLY A 43 4.53 10.72 29.92
N ASP A 44 4.78 9.72 29.09
CA ASP A 44 5.41 8.49 29.56
C ASP A 44 6.73 8.28 28.83
N ALA A 45 7.81 8.52 29.56
CA ALA A 45 9.19 8.24 29.17
C ALA A 45 9.48 6.73 29.04
N ASN A 46 8.44 5.88 28.99
CA ASN A 46 8.52 4.41 28.97
C ASN A 46 7.52 3.80 27.96
N ALA A 47 7.19 4.48 26.85
CA ALA A 47 6.50 3.81 25.75
C ALA A 47 7.33 2.57 25.34
N PRO A 48 6.72 1.36 25.26
CA PRO A 48 7.47 0.15 24.92
C PRO A 48 8.21 0.35 23.61
N GLN A 49 9.52 0.10 23.61
CA GLN A 49 10.35 0.28 22.43
C GLN A 49 10.10 -0.85 21.42
N GLY A 50 10.10 -0.50 20.12
CA GLY A 50 10.01 -1.47 19.03
C GLY A 50 8.66 -2.21 18.92
N LEU A 51 8.65 -3.44 18.43
CA LEU A 51 7.46 -4.22 18.05
C LEU A 51 6.70 -4.87 19.22
N LYS A 52 7.11 -4.63 20.46
CA LYS A 52 6.48 -5.27 21.63
C LYS A 52 5.01 -4.85 21.76
N GLY A 53 4.10 -5.81 21.72
CA GLY A 53 2.65 -5.57 21.75
C GLY A 53 2.05 -5.12 20.41
N ILE A 54 2.85 -5.08 19.34
CA ILE A 54 2.38 -4.87 17.96
C ILE A 54 2.25 -6.22 17.25
N LEU A 55 3.24 -7.09 17.39
CA LEU A 55 3.18 -8.44 16.85
C LEU A 55 2.31 -9.37 17.71
N PRO A 56 1.69 -10.41 17.11
CA PRO A 56 1.03 -11.47 17.87
C PRO A 56 1.98 -12.11 18.88
N ALA A 57 1.46 -12.47 20.06
CA ALA A 57 2.24 -13.11 21.12
C ALA A 57 2.75 -14.51 20.74
N GLU A 58 2.08 -15.18 19.81
CA GLU A 58 2.44 -16.51 19.34
C GLU A 58 2.89 -16.47 17.88
N VAL A 59 3.82 -17.36 17.53
CA VAL A 59 4.23 -17.57 16.13
C VAL A 59 3.03 -18.12 15.35
N PRO A 60 2.65 -17.50 14.22
CA PRO A 60 1.55 -17.99 13.37
C PRO A 60 1.76 -19.44 12.96
N ALA A 61 0.69 -20.23 12.92
CA ALA A 61 0.75 -21.67 12.66
C ALA A 61 1.49 -22.03 11.35
N THR A 62 1.42 -21.14 10.35
CA THR A 62 2.10 -21.26 9.04
C THR A 62 3.62 -21.12 9.12
N LEU A 63 4.16 -20.66 10.25
CA LEU A 63 5.60 -20.42 10.48
C LEU A 63 6.14 -21.17 11.72
N THR A 64 5.38 -22.12 12.26
CA THR A 64 5.83 -23.00 13.35
C THR A 64 6.73 -24.12 12.83
N ALA A 65 7.49 -24.78 13.70
CA ALA A 65 8.34 -25.93 13.34
C ALA A 65 7.61 -26.98 12.47
N ASN A 66 6.34 -27.24 12.79
CA ASN A 66 5.50 -28.20 12.07
C ASN A 66 5.22 -27.79 10.61
N ALA A 67 5.24 -26.48 10.30
CA ALA A 67 5.04 -26.00 8.95
C ALA A 67 6.22 -26.36 8.02
N PHE A 68 7.38 -26.67 8.58
CA PHE A 68 8.59 -27.01 7.84
C PHE A 68 8.80 -28.51 7.63
N GLU A 69 8.04 -29.38 8.32
CA GLU A 69 8.12 -30.84 8.17
C GLU A 69 8.02 -31.33 6.70
N PRO A 70 7.16 -30.75 5.84
CA PRO A 70 7.04 -31.18 4.44
C PRO A 70 8.30 -30.99 3.59
N LEU A 71 9.28 -30.18 4.01
CA LEU A 71 10.51 -29.96 3.25
C LEU A 71 11.45 -31.18 3.22
N GLY A 72 11.21 -32.17 4.09
CA GLY A 72 11.96 -33.42 4.14
C GLY A 72 13.31 -33.33 4.86
N GLU A 73 14.02 -34.46 4.93
CA GLU A 73 15.24 -34.62 5.74
C GLU A 73 16.39 -33.72 5.28
N THR A 74 16.54 -33.45 3.98
CA THR A 74 17.58 -32.56 3.44
C THR A 74 17.49 -31.13 4.00
N TRP A 75 16.29 -30.69 4.39
CA TRP A 75 16.03 -29.36 4.92
C TRP A 75 15.94 -29.31 6.44
N LYS A 76 16.07 -30.44 7.13
CA LYS A 76 15.78 -30.56 8.57
C LYS A 76 16.59 -29.62 9.46
N GLU A 77 17.90 -29.53 9.22
CA GLU A 77 18.78 -28.63 9.98
C GLU A 77 18.45 -27.16 9.72
N TRP A 78 18.22 -26.81 8.45
CA TRP A 78 17.79 -25.46 8.08
C TRP A 78 16.44 -25.13 8.71
N SER A 79 15.47 -26.05 8.67
CA SER A 79 14.12 -25.88 9.21
C SER A 79 14.13 -25.68 10.73
N ALA A 80 14.96 -26.45 11.45
CA ALA A 80 15.12 -26.29 12.90
C ALA A 80 15.67 -24.90 13.23
N THR A 81 16.77 -24.49 12.58
CA THR A 81 17.39 -23.18 12.82
C THR A 81 16.53 -22.00 12.33
N ALA A 82 15.70 -22.20 11.30
CA ALA A 82 14.74 -21.21 10.84
C ALA A 82 13.59 -21.04 11.84
N ALA A 83 13.02 -22.14 12.33
CA ALA A 83 11.97 -22.11 13.35
C ALA A 83 12.46 -21.45 14.65
N GLU A 84 13.69 -21.73 15.07
CA GLU A 84 14.34 -21.06 16.21
C GLU A 84 14.51 -19.56 15.98
N ALA A 85 14.98 -19.14 14.79
CA ALA A 85 15.14 -17.73 14.46
C ALA A 85 13.80 -16.99 14.45
N ILE A 86 12.74 -17.60 13.89
CA ILE A 86 11.39 -17.03 13.89
C ILE A 86 10.85 -16.95 15.32
N ALA A 87 10.97 -18.01 16.11
CA ALA A 87 10.54 -17.99 17.50
C ALA A 87 11.29 -16.94 18.34
N ALA A 88 12.60 -16.78 18.11
CA ALA A 88 13.41 -15.76 18.75
C ALA A 88 12.96 -14.34 18.36
N PHE A 89 12.61 -14.12 17.08
CA PHE A 89 12.07 -12.84 16.61
C PHE A 89 10.73 -12.48 17.27
N TYR A 90 9.77 -13.41 17.31
CA TYR A 90 8.47 -13.17 17.97
C TYR A 90 8.58 -13.01 19.48
N LYS A 91 9.58 -13.62 20.11
CA LYS A 91 9.89 -13.48 21.54
C LYS A 91 10.87 -12.34 21.84
N ALA A 92 11.29 -11.57 20.85
CA ALA A 92 12.28 -10.52 21.04
C ALA A 92 11.67 -9.38 21.86
N ASP A 93 11.74 -9.52 23.17
CA ASP A 93 11.51 -8.48 24.15
C ASP A 93 12.78 -7.63 24.27
N GLY A 94 12.70 -6.33 23.99
CA GLY A 94 13.85 -5.44 24.19
C GLY A 94 13.85 -4.18 23.33
N ASP A 95 15.03 -3.54 23.30
CA ASP A 95 15.37 -2.39 22.47
C ASP A 95 15.29 -2.75 20.96
N VAL A 96 15.01 -1.76 20.13
CA VAL A 96 14.79 -1.87 18.69
C VAL A 96 15.97 -2.56 17.99
N ALA A 97 17.20 -2.30 18.44
CA ALA A 97 18.40 -2.91 17.88
C ALA A 97 18.38 -4.46 17.99
N ALA A 98 17.89 -5.00 19.11
CA ALA A 98 17.80 -6.44 19.30
C ALA A 98 16.73 -7.06 18.39
N GLN A 99 15.59 -6.37 18.20
CA GLN A 99 14.52 -6.81 17.31
C GLN A 99 14.95 -6.78 15.85
N LYS A 100 15.71 -5.76 15.42
CA LYS A 100 16.33 -5.73 14.09
C LYS A 100 17.30 -6.88 13.88
N ALA A 101 18.20 -7.11 14.84
CA ALA A 101 19.15 -8.22 14.74
C ALA A 101 18.44 -9.59 14.66
N ALA A 102 17.32 -9.77 15.37
CA ALA A 102 16.50 -10.97 15.25
C ALA A 102 15.80 -11.06 13.88
N LEU A 103 15.26 -9.94 13.37
CA LEU A 103 14.64 -9.85 12.05
C LEU A 103 15.65 -10.13 10.93
N ASP A 104 16.89 -9.66 11.04
CA ASP A 104 17.95 -9.91 10.07
C ASP A 104 18.32 -11.39 9.98
N LYS A 105 18.32 -12.11 11.11
CA LYS A 105 18.48 -13.57 11.10
C LYS A 105 17.35 -14.25 10.32
N VAL A 106 16.11 -13.78 10.47
CA VAL A 106 14.96 -14.30 9.71
C VAL A 106 15.08 -13.95 8.22
N LYS A 107 15.52 -12.73 7.88
CA LYS A 107 15.80 -12.30 6.50
C LYS A 107 16.87 -13.16 5.83
N ILE A 108 17.93 -13.55 6.55
CA ILE A 108 18.94 -14.50 6.04
C ILE A 108 18.29 -15.84 5.68
N LYS A 109 17.43 -16.39 6.55
CA LYS A 109 16.71 -17.64 6.27
C LYS A 109 15.77 -17.51 5.07
N LEU A 110 15.08 -16.37 4.95
CA LEU A 110 14.26 -16.05 3.78
C LEU A 110 15.09 -15.97 2.49
N GLY A 111 16.32 -15.45 2.55
CA GLY A 111 17.26 -15.42 1.42
C GLY A 111 17.63 -16.82 0.92
N VAL A 112 17.82 -17.78 1.83
CA VAL A 112 18.05 -19.20 1.46
C VAL A 112 16.84 -19.77 0.73
N LEU A 113 15.62 -19.52 1.21
CA LEU A 113 14.39 -19.94 0.51
C LEU A 113 14.29 -19.33 -0.89
N ASN A 114 14.55 -18.03 -1.03
CA ASN A 114 14.50 -17.34 -2.32
C ASN A 114 15.51 -17.94 -3.32
N THR A 115 16.70 -18.31 -2.84
CA THR A 115 17.73 -18.96 -3.68
C THR A 115 17.27 -20.36 -4.11
N ALA A 116 16.75 -21.16 -3.17
CA ALA A 116 16.29 -22.51 -3.47
C ALA A 116 15.08 -22.56 -4.41
N ILE A 117 14.17 -21.58 -4.32
CA ILE A 117 13.02 -21.46 -5.25
C ILE A 117 13.48 -21.25 -6.70
N GLY A 118 14.63 -20.59 -6.91
CA GLY A 118 15.21 -20.39 -8.23
C GLY A 118 16.02 -21.58 -8.77
N ASP A 119 16.27 -22.59 -7.94
CA ASP A 119 17.12 -23.72 -8.30
C ASP A 119 16.28 -24.94 -8.73
N SER A 120 16.55 -25.42 -9.95
CA SER A 120 15.91 -26.57 -10.56
C SER A 120 15.99 -27.86 -9.72
N GLN A 121 17.01 -28.00 -8.87
CA GLN A 121 17.20 -29.16 -8.00
C GLN A 121 16.07 -29.31 -6.96
N TYR A 122 15.43 -28.21 -6.57
CA TYR A 122 14.34 -28.21 -5.59
C TYR A 122 12.95 -28.16 -6.24
N SER A 123 12.85 -28.38 -7.55
CA SER A 123 11.56 -28.39 -8.27
C SER A 123 10.53 -29.35 -7.67
N MET A 124 10.97 -30.47 -7.09
CA MET A 124 10.08 -31.47 -6.45
C MET A 124 9.43 -30.98 -5.14
N ILE A 125 10.03 -29.99 -4.46
CA ILE A 125 9.55 -29.42 -3.19
C ILE A 125 9.19 -27.92 -3.32
N LEU A 126 9.04 -27.45 -4.56
CA LEU A 126 8.86 -26.04 -4.86
C LEU A 126 7.58 -25.48 -4.22
N GLU A 127 6.50 -26.27 -4.21
CA GLU A 127 5.23 -25.86 -3.61
C GLU A 127 5.36 -25.67 -2.09
N GLU A 128 6.06 -26.58 -1.42
CA GLU A 128 6.33 -26.50 0.02
C GLU A 128 7.22 -25.30 0.37
N LEU A 129 8.26 -25.05 -0.44
CA LEU A 129 9.11 -23.86 -0.29
C LEU A 129 8.30 -22.56 -0.45
N LEU A 130 7.42 -22.49 -1.46
CA LEU A 130 6.56 -21.33 -1.69
C LEU A 130 5.52 -21.13 -0.58
N ALA A 131 4.96 -22.22 -0.05
CA ALA A 131 3.98 -22.21 1.03
C ALA A 131 4.54 -21.58 2.32
N ILE A 132 5.84 -21.68 2.55
CA ILE A 132 6.54 -21.07 3.69
C ILE A 132 7.04 -19.66 3.32
N ARG A 133 7.66 -19.50 2.15
CA ARG A 133 8.28 -18.25 1.70
C ARG A 133 7.29 -17.11 1.63
N GLY A 134 6.08 -17.34 1.10
CA GLY A 134 5.05 -16.30 0.99
C GLY A 134 4.69 -15.68 2.34
N PRO A 135 4.09 -16.45 3.27
CA PRO A 135 3.74 -15.96 4.61
C PRO A 135 4.91 -15.34 5.39
N LEU A 136 6.12 -15.90 5.26
CA LEU A 136 7.32 -15.39 5.93
C LEU A 136 7.75 -14.02 5.37
N ALA A 137 7.85 -13.90 4.05
CA ALA A 137 8.25 -12.65 3.39
C ALA A 137 7.33 -11.49 3.77
N ARG A 138 6.01 -11.72 3.74
CA ARG A 138 5.03 -10.67 4.06
C ARG A 138 5.17 -10.17 5.50
N ARG A 139 5.31 -11.08 6.47
CA ARG A 139 5.46 -10.73 7.89
C ARG A 139 6.79 -10.03 8.18
N VAL A 140 7.87 -10.50 7.55
CA VAL A 140 9.19 -9.86 7.65
C VAL A 140 9.14 -8.43 7.12
N ALA A 141 8.53 -8.21 5.95
CA ALA A 141 8.41 -6.88 5.35
C ALA A 141 7.55 -5.93 6.20
N VAL A 142 6.41 -6.40 6.71
CA VAL A 142 5.55 -5.59 7.60
C VAL A 142 6.26 -5.25 8.91
N ALA A 143 6.97 -6.19 9.52
CA ALA A 143 7.73 -5.96 10.73
C ALA A 143 8.89 -4.96 10.53
N ASP A 144 9.61 -5.09 9.42
CA ASP A 144 10.71 -4.19 9.06
C ASP A 144 10.21 -2.76 8.84
N ALA A 145 9.11 -2.63 8.10
CA ALA A 145 8.46 -1.35 7.86
C ALA A 145 7.92 -0.73 9.16
N ALA A 146 7.32 -1.53 10.04
CA ALA A 146 6.85 -1.06 11.35
C ALA A 146 8.01 -0.56 12.24
N LEU A 147 9.15 -1.27 12.28
CA LEU A 147 10.34 -0.79 12.98
C LEU A 147 10.85 0.52 12.39
N THR A 148 10.91 0.60 11.05
CA THR A 148 11.34 1.81 10.34
C THR A 148 10.43 3.00 10.66
N THR A 149 9.11 2.82 10.63
CA THR A 149 8.14 3.87 10.99
C THR A 149 8.29 4.31 12.45
N LEU A 150 8.59 3.38 13.37
CA LEU A 150 8.76 3.70 14.80
C LEU A 150 10.07 4.45 15.12
N GLU A 151 11.13 4.25 14.35
CA GLU A 151 12.41 4.94 14.51
C GLU A 151 12.53 6.21 13.66
N THR A 152 11.60 6.43 12.74
CA THR A 152 11.62 7.59 11.86
C THR A 152 11.63 8.87 12.68
N ASP A 153 12.64 9.71 12.45
CA ASP A 153 12.65 11.07 12.98
C ASP A 153 11.47 11.85 12.38
N SER A 154 10.43 12.03 13.20
CA SER A 154 9.21 12.72 12.82
C SER A 154 9.45 14.13 12.26
N ALA A 155 10.44 14.86 12.76
CA ALA A 155 10.72 16.21 12.29
C ALA A 155 11.35 16.17 10.89
N ALA A 156 12.36 15.31 10.70
CA ALA A 156 13.01 15.13 9.41
C ALA A 156 12.06 14.56 8.34
N ALA A 157 11.24 13.56 8.70
CA ALA A 157 10.29 12.94 7.77
C ALA A 157 9.21 13.93 7.30
N ARG A 158 8.68 14.76 8.20
CA ARG A 158 7.71 15.79 7.85
C ARG A 158 8.32 16.90 7.02
N ALA A 159 9.52 17.35 7.36
CA ALA A 159 10.24 18.33 6.55
C ALA A 159 10.48 17.80 5.13
N ALA A 160 10.86 16.53 4.99
CA ALA A 160 11.02 15.86 3.70
C ALA A 160 9.70 15.75 2.94
N ALA A 161 8.59 15.38 3.60
CA ALA A 161 7.27 15.27 2.99
C ALA A 161 6.73 16.64 2.49
N VAL A 162 6.91 17.70 3.29
CA VAL A 162 6.53 19.06 2.90
C VAL A 162 7.38 19.52 1.72
N LYS A 163 8.69 19.26 1.73
CA LYS A 163 9.56 19.57 0.60
C LYS A 163 9.13 18.83 -0.67
N ALA A 164 8.90 17.52 -0.59
CA ALA A 164 8.50 16.71 -1.73
C ALA A 164 7.15 17.17 -2.33
N SER A 165 6.18 17.53 -1.49
CA SER A 165 4.91 18.09 -1.98
C SER A 165 5.09 19.48 -2.58
N GLY A 166 6.01 20.30 -2.07
CA GLY A 166 6.38 21.59 -2.66
C GLY A 166 7.07 21.45 -4.02
N ASP A 167 7.95 20.46 -4.17
CA ASP A 167 8.56 20.10 -5.46
C ASP A 167 7.46 19.67 -6.46
N GLY A 168 6.43 18.95 -5.97
CA GLY A 168 5.25 18.59 -6.76
C GLY A 168 4.44 19.80 -7.27
N VAL A 169 4.23 20.82 -6.42
CA VAL A 169 3.60 22.09 -6.84
C VAL A 169 4.45 22.78 -7.90
N SER A 170 5.76 22.87 -7.69
CA SER A 170 6.70 23.50 -8.61
C SER A 170 6.70 22.81 -9.98
N ALA A 171 6.70 21.48 -10.00
CA ALA A 171 6.62 20.68 -11.22
C ALA A 171 5.27 20.87 -11.95
N ALA A 172 4.15 20.82 -11.22
CA ALA A 172 2.82 21.01 -11.80
C ALA A 172 2.63 22.44 -12.36
N PHE A 173 3.18 23.45 -11.69
CA PHE A 173 3.17 24.83 -12.15
C PHE A 173 4.02 25.03 -13.41
N GLY A 174 5.21 24.42 -13.46
CA GLY A 174 6.04 24.39 -14.67
C GLY A 174 5.33 23.73 -15.84
N ALA A 175 4.71 22.57 -15.63
CA ALA A 175 3.93 21.86 -16.65
C ALA A 175 2.74 22.69 -17.15
N LEU A 176 2.06 23.44 -16.28
CA LEU A 176 0.99 24.36 -16.67
C LEU A 176 1.50 25.48 -17.58
N LYS A 177 2.64 26.10 -17.25
CA LYS A 177 3.23 27.14 -18.10
C LYS A 177 3.56 26.60 -19.49
N THR A 178 4.20 25.45 -19.56
CA THR A 178 4.51 24.79 -20.84
C THR A 178 3.25 24.43 -21.64
N ASP A 179 2.19 23.95 -20.98
CA ASP A 179 0.91 23.67 -21.64
C ASP A 179 0.27 24.95 -22.23
N LEU A 180 0.33 26.07 -21.49
CA LEU A 180 -0.25 27.34 -21.91
C LEU A 180 0.53 28.05 -23.02
N GLU A 181 1.85 27.84 -23.10
CA GLU A 181 2.68 28.32 -24.22
C GLU A 181 2.26 27.70 -25.56
N GLY A 182 1.78 26.45 -25.54
CA GLY A 182 1.28 25.75 -26.72
C GLY A 182 -0.13 26.19 -27.18
N VAL A 183 -0.80 27.07 -26.44
CA VAL A 183 -2.19 27.45 -26.70
C VAL A 183 -2.29 28.93 -27.07
N PRO A 184 -2.92 29.29 -28.21
CA PRO A 184 -3.18 30.67 -28.55
C PRO A 184 -3.95 31.40 -27.43
N GLY A 185 -3.35 32.46 -26.88
CA GLY A 185 -3.94 33.22 -25.78
C GLY A 185 -3.85 32.55 -24.39
N GLY A 186 -3.19 31.40 -24.27
CA GLY A 186 -3.07 30.66 -23.00
C GLY A 186 -2.43 31.48 -21.87
N ALA A 187 -1.44 32.33 -22.19
CA ALA A 187 -0.78 33.20 -21.21
C ALA A 187 -1.74 34.17 -20.50
N ALA A 188 -2.87 34.57 -21.12
CA ALA A 188 -3.84 35.45 -20.49
C ALA A 188 -4.56 34.82 -19.28
N TRP A 189 -4.47 33.49 -19.14
CA TRP A 189 -5.03 32.76 -18.02
C TRP A 189 -4.15 32.75 -16.78
N LEU A 190 -2.85 33.06 -16.91
CA LEU A 190 -1.93 33.08 -15.77
C LEU A 190 -2.32 34.15 -14.72
N PRO A 191 -2.60 35.41 -15.10
CA PRO A 191 -3.10 36.39 -14.14
C PRO A 191 -4.47 36.02 -13.56
N TYR A 192 -5.33 35.37 -14.36
CA TYR A 192 -6.66 34.96 -13.91
C TYR A 192 -6.61 33.98 -12.73
N ILE A 193 -5.61 33.09 -12.69
CA ILE A 193 -5.41 32.12 -11.61
C ILE A 193 -4.44 32.60 -10.52
N TYR A 194 -4.00 33.86 -10.54
CA TYR A 194 -2.98 34.39 -9.63
C TYR A 194 -1.61 33.69 -9.73
N ALA A 195 -1.22 33.25 -10.94
CA ALA A 195 0.02 32.52 -11.16
C ALA A 195 1.27 33.37 -10.86
N ASP A 196 1.21 34.67 -11.12
CA ASP A 196 2.36 35.57 -10.94
C ASP A 196 2.58 35.88 -9.46
N GLU A 197 1.50 36.08 -8.70
CA GLU A 197 1.54 36.20 -7.24
C GLU A 197 2.07 34.92 -6.61
N LEU A 198 1.60 33.75 -7.08
CA LEU A 198 2.12 32.47 -6.62
C LEU A 198 3.62 32.34 -6.91
N ALA A 199 4.06 32.59 -8.15
CA ALA A 199 5.47 32.50 -8.52
C ALA A 199 6.35 33.44 -7.70
N THR A 200 5.88 34.66 -7.46
CA THR A 200 6.60 35.68 -6.68
C THR A 200 6.73 35.23 -5.22
N ALA A 201 5.63 34.82 -4.59
CA ALA A 201 5.65 34.35 -3.20
C ALA A 201 6.53 33.11 -3.04
N TRP A 202 6.38 32.14 -3.95
CA TRP A 202 7.14 30.88 -3.97
C TRP A 202 8.65 31.10 -4.06
N SER A 203 9.09 32.09 -4.83
CA SER A 203 10.51 32.42 -4.98
C SER A 203 11.16 33.01 -3.71
N THR A 204 10.35 33.57 -2.80
CA THR A 204 10.84 34.22 -1.58
C THR A 204 11.02 33.22 -0.44
N SER A 205 9.97 32.46 -0.13
CA SER A 205 10.04 31.28 0.73
C SER A 205 8.82 30.40 0.46
N TRP A 206 9.00 29.08 0.47
CA TRP A 206 7.91 28.15 0.29
C TRP A 206 7.04 28.00 1.54
N ASP A 207 7.55 28.31 2.74
CA ASP A 207 6.90 28.02 4.03
C ASP A 207 6.27 29.23 4.75
N ASN A 208 6.22 30.40 4.10
CA ASN A 208 5.72 31.62 4.75
C ASN A 208 4.21 31.83 4.53
N ASP A 209 3.61 32.69 5.36
CA ASP A 209 2.17 32.99 5.29
C ASP A 209 1.75 33.59 3.95
N ALA A 210 2.63 34.35 3.28
CA ALA A 210 2.36 34.94 1.98
C ALA A 210 2.21 33.88 0.88
N THR A 211 3.08 32.87 0.87
CA THR A 211 3.04 31.75 -0.07
C THR A 211 1.83 30.86 0.19
N ILE A 212 1.52 30.60 1.46
CA ILE A 212 0.29 29.86 1.82
C ILE A 212 -0.96 30.63 1.36
N ALA A 213 -0.98 31.96 1.50
CA ALA A 213 -2.09 32.78 1.01
C ALA A 213 -2.21 32.75 -0.52
N ALA A 214 -1.10 32.85 -1.25
CA ALA A 214 -1.06 32.78 -2.71
C ALA A 214 -1.52 31.40 -3.24
N LEU A 215 -1.08 30.32 -2.60
CA LEU A 215 -1.55 28.96 -2.88
C LEU A 215 -3.06 28.83 -2.68
N LYS A 216 -3.59 29.32 -1.54
CA LYS A 216 -5.03 29.28 -1.25
C LYS A 216 -5.84 30.09 -2.25
N ALA A 217 -5.36 31.27 -2.66
CA ALA A 217 -6.01 32.10 -3.67
C ALA A 217 -6.04 31.40 -5.05
N THR A 218 -4.90 30.86 -5.48
CA THR A 218 -4.78 30.10 -6.73
C THR A 218 -5.72 28.89 -6.72
N HIS A 219 -5.66 28.08 -5.66
CA HIS A 219 -6.50 26.91 -5.48
C HIS A 219 -8.00 27.26 -5.46
N GLY A 220 -8.37 28.29 -4.68
CA GLY A 220 -9.74 28.79 -4.62
C GLY A 220 -10.25 29.16 -6.00
N ARG A 221 -9.43 29.82 -6.83
CA ARG A 221 -9.80 30.18 -8.19
C ARG A 221 -9.99 28.96 -9.09
N LEU A 222 -9.08 27.98 -9.04
CA LEU A 222 -9.20 26.74 -9.80
C LEU A 222 -10.44 25.92 -9.42
N MET A 223 -10.83 25.95 -8.14
CA MET A 223 -12.05 25.29 -7.65
C MET A 223 -13.34 25.96 -8.13
N THR A 224 -13.30 27.24 -8.52
CA THR A 224 -14.48 27.92 -9.10
C THR A 224 -14.83 27.49 -10.53
N ARG A 225 -14.06 26.58 -11.17
CA ARG A 225 -14.30 26.18 -12.57
C ARG A 225 -15.73 25.71 -12.83
N ASP A 226 -16.33 25.03 -11.85
CA ASP A 226 -17.67 24.46 -12.01
C ASP A 226 -18.79 25.48 -11.90
N THR A 227 -18.46 26.66 -11.36
CA THR A 227 -19.37 27.80 -11.23
C THR A 227 -19.35 28.74 -12.45
N LEU A 228 -18.46 28.49 -13.42
CA LEU A 228 -18.40 29.27 -14.65
C LEU A 228 -19.60 28.97 -15.54
N THR A 229 -20.21 30.03 -16.07
CA THR A 229 -21.36 29.96 -16.96
C THR A 229 -20.97 29.66 -18.41
N ASP A 230 -19.75 30.04 -18.80
CA ASP A 230 -19.21 29.80 -20.14
C ASP A 230 -18.61 28.38 -20.24
N ALA A 231 -19.14 27.59 -21.18
CA ALA A 231 -18.74 26.21 -21.40
C ALA A 231 -17.30 26.08 -21.93
N GLU A 232 -16.84 27.03 -22.74
CA GLU A 232 -15.48 27.00 -23.30
C GLU A 232 -14.45 27.29 -22.22
N GLN A 233 -14.70 28.30 -21.38
CA GLN A 233 -13.87 28.62 -20.21
C GLN A 233 -13.83 27.46 -19.21
N LYS A 234 -14.97 26.83 -18.97
CA LYS A 234 -15.06 25.64 -18.10
C LYS A 234 -14.24 24.49 -18.65
N SER A 235 -14.35 24.20 -19.95
CA SER A 235 -13.55 23.16 -20.62
C SER A 235 -12.05 23.46 -20.52
N PHE A 236 -11.67 24.71 -20.72
CA PHE A 236 -10.28 25.16 -20.66
C PHE A 236 -9.66 24.97 -19.26
N LEU A 237 -10.33 25.41 -18.19
CA LEU A 237 -9.86 25.22 -16.81
C LEU A 237 -9.95 23.76 -16.31
N SER A 238 -10.58 22.88 -17.09
CA SER A 238 -10.67 21.45 -16.82
C SER A 238 -9.55 20.65 -17.50
N ARG A 239 -8.63 21.30 -18.22
CA ARG A 239 -7.46 20.62 -18.81
C ARG A 239 -6.61 19.95 -17.72
N PRO A 240 -5.92 18.84 -18.06
CA PRO A 240 -5.12 18.07 -17.10
C PRO A 240 -4.10 18.91 -16.33
N ALA A 241 -3.47 19.92 -16.96
CA ALA A 241 -2.47 20.76 -16.33
C ALA A 241 -3.05 21.60 -15.16
N PHE A 242 -4.23 22.20 -15.33
CA PHE A 242 -4.92 22.95 -14.27
C PHE A 242 -5.38 22.03 -13.14
N VAL A 243 -5.90 20.85 -13.48
CA VAL A 243 -6.32 19.84 -12.49
C VAL A 243 -5.12 19.34 -11.68
N SER A 244 -3.99 19.07 -12.35
CA SER A 244 -2.75 18.65 -11.71
C SER A 244 -2.21 19.71 -10.77
N LEU A 245 -2.21 20.99 -11.17
CA LEU A 245 -1.80 22.08 -10.28
C LEU A 245 -2.72 22.19 -9.06
N SER A 246 -4.04 22.16 -9.26
CA SER A 246 -5.00 22.21 -8.16
C SER A 246 -4.77 21.08 -7.16
N SER A 247 -4.60 19.85 -7.65
CA SER A 247 -4.35 18.68 -6.81
C SER A 247 -3.00 18.75 -6.08
N ALA A 248 -1.95 19.25 -6.74
CA ALA A 248 -0.65 19.44 -6.11
C ALA A 248 -0.71 20.49 -4.98
N ILE A 249 -1.43 21.61 -5.19
CA ILE A 249 -1.61 22.63 -4.16
C ILE A 249 -2.40 22.07 -2.96
N GLU A 250 -3.49 21.34 -3.21
CA GLU A 250 -4.27 20.71 -2.16
C GLU A 250 -3.43 19.71 -1.35
N ALA A 251 -2.65 18.87 -2.02
CA ALA A 251 -1.74 17.92 -1.38
C ALA A 251 -0.68 18.62 -0.52
N TYR A 252 -0.09 19.71 -1.02
CA TYR A 252 0.88 20.50 -0.28
C TYR A 252 0.28 21.16 0.97
N LEU A 253 -0.87 21.82 0.84
CA LEU A 253 -1.57 22.45 1.97
C LEU A 253 -1.97 21.41 3.03
N THR A 254 -2.47 20.25 2.60
CA THR A 254 -2.79 19.13 3.51
C THR A 254 -1.55 18.63 4.23
N THR A 255 -0.43 18.48 3.52
CA THR A 255 0.84 18.01 4.09
C THR A 255 1.39 19.00 5.12
N LEU A 256 1.30 20.30 4.83
CA LEU A 256 1.65 21.37 5.78
C LEU A 256 0.81 21.32 7.06
N GLU A 257 -0.50 21.13 6.95
CA GLU A 257 -1.38 21.02 8.12
C GLU A 257 -1.06 19.78 8.96
N MET A 258 -0.78 18.65 8.31
CA MET A 258 -0.38 17.41 8.98
C MET A 258 0.97 17.54 9.66
N ALA A 259 1.93 18.22 9.04
CA ALA A 259 3.27 18.45 9.61
C ALA A 259 3.23 19.23 10.94
N LYS A 260 2.21 20.08 11.14
CA LYS A 260 2.02 20.88 12.37
C LYS A 260 1.44 20.08 13.54
N LYS A 261 0.73 18.97 13.29
CA LYS A 261 0.12 18.17 14.37
C LYS A 261 1.21 17.46 15.17
N PRO A 262 1.23 17.42 16.50
CA PRO A 262 2.22 16.63 17.23
C PRO A 262 2.12 15.13 16.86
N VAL A 263 3.25 14.43 16.74
CA VAL A 263 3.23 12.95 16.60
C VAL A 263 2.94 12.34 17.95
N ASP A 264 1.85 11.58 18.03
CA ASP A 264 1.55 10.73 19.17
C ASP A 264 2.02 9.30 18.87
N MET A 265 3.15 8.93 19.49
CA MET A 265 3.72 7.58 19.32
C MET A 265 2.81 6.50 19.89
N ALA A 266 2.01 6.78 20.92
CA ALA A 266 1.07 5.79 21.46
C ALA A 266 -0.05 5.51 20.46
N GLN A 267 -0.58 6.54 19.79
CA GLN A 267 -1.56 6.36 18.71
C GLN A 267 -0.95 5.65 17.49
N THR A 268 0.28 5.98 17.13
CA THR A 268 1.00 5.30 16.04
C THR A 268 1.13 3.81 16.33
N ARG A 269 1.53 3.44 17.56
CA ARG A 269 1.62 2.03 17.98
C ARG A 269 0.26 1.33 17.97
N ALA A 270 -0.78 1.97 18.48
CA ALA A 270 -2.13 1.40 18.47
C ALA A 270 -2.63 1.15 17.03
N ALA A 271 -2.37 2.09 16.11
CA ALA A 271 -2.71 1.92 14.70
C ALA A 271 -1.89 0.80 14.03
N LEU A 272 -0.60 0.64 14.40
CA LEU A 272 0.23 -0.47 13.95
C LEU A 272 -0.30 -1.83 14.44
N THR A 273 -0.68 -1.92 15.71
CA THR A 273 -1.29 -3.13 16.27
C THR A 273 -2.58 -3.47 15.54
N GLU A 274 -3.49 -2.51 15.33
CA GLU A 274 -4.73 -2.73 14.59
C GLU A 274 -4.46 -3.23 13.16
N LEU A 275 -3.45 -2.66 12.49
CA LEU A 275 -3.06 -3.09 11.15
C LEU A 275 -2.51 -4.52 11.15
N VAL A 276 -1.58 -4.86 12.04
CA VAL A 276 -0.99 -6.20 12.13
C VAL A 276 -2.07 -7.24 12.45
N GLU A 277 -2.96 -6.95 13.40
CA GLU A 277 -4.09 -7.84 13.71
C GLU A 277 -5.01 -8.07 12.50
N ALA A 278 -5.32 -7.01 11.75
CA ALA A 278 -6.14 -7.11 10.55
C ALA A 278 -5.45 -7.93 9.44
N LEU A 279 -4.13 -7.78 9.28
CA LEU A 279 -3.34 -8.56 8.32
C LEU A 279 -3.28 -10.03 8.74
N GLU A 280 -3.06 -10.34 10.02
CA GLU A 280 -3.05 -11.71 10.51
C GLU A 280 -4.43 -12.38 10.36
N ALA A 281 -5.52 -11.63 10.60
CA ALA A 281 -6.88 -12.12 10.30
C ALA A 281 -7.06 -12.39 8.80
N TYR A 282 -6.57 -11.49 7.95
CA TYR A 282 -6.61 -11.69 6.50
C TYR A 282 -5.79 -12.91 6.07
N GLU A 283 -4.62 -13.15 6.65
CA GLU A 283 -3.80 -14.35 6.39
C GLU A 283 -4.48 -15.64 6.83
N ALA A 284 -5.23 -15.61 7.94
CA ALA A 284 -5.93 -16.78 8.47
C ALA A 284 -7.19 -17.15 7.67
N TYR A 285 -7.95 -16.14 7.21
CA TYR A 285 -9.28 -16.35 6.63
C TYR A 285 -9.39 -16.01 5.14
N ASN A 286 -8.46 -15.22 4.60
CA ASN A 286 -8.45 -14.71 3.23
C ASN A 286 -9.80 -14.09 2.81
N SER A 287 -10.41 -13.31 3.72
CA SER A 287 -11.74 -12.74 3.52
C SER A 287 -11.67 -11.30 3.02
N SER A 288 -12.65 -10.90 2.19
CA SER A 288 -12.77 -9.51 1.73
C SER A 288 -13.03 -8.54 2.88
N LEU A 289 -13.73 -8.98 3.92
CA LEU A 289 -14.00 -8.22 5.13
C LEU A 289 -12.70 -7.87 5.88
N ASP A 290 -11.80 -8.84 6.05
CA ASP A 290 -10.52 -8.59 6.73
C ASP A 290 -9.56 -7.75 5.88
N SER A 291 -9.61 -7.89 4.54
CA SER A 291 -8.89 -6.97 3.64
C SER A 291 -9.38 -5.53 3.77
N GLY A 292 -10.69 -5.32 3.99
CA GLY A 292 -11.28 -4.01 4.24
C GLY A 292 -10.80 -3.41 5.56
N LYS A 293 -10.70 -4.23 6.62
CA LYS A 293 -10.13 -3.81 7.91
C LYS A 293 -8.67 -3.41 7.77
N ALA A 294 -7.85 -4.17 7.06
CA ALA A 294 -6.43 -3.85 6.84
C ALA A 294 -6.26 -2.50 6.13
N ARG A 295 -7.09 -2.22 5.11
CA ARG A 295 -7.10 -0.91 4.44
C ARG A 295 -7.55 0.23 5.35
N ALA A 296 -8.57 0.01 6.18
CA ALA A 296 -9.03 1.00 7.14
C ALA A 296 -7.97 1.29 8.21
N ALA A 297 -7.30 0.27 8.73
CA ALA A 297 -6.19 0.41 9.68
C ALA A 297 -5.00 1.14 9.03
N MET A 298 -4.66 0.83 7.78
CA MET A 298 -3.62 1.55 7.04
C MET A 298 -3.96 3.03 6.87
N LYS A 299 -5.22 3.36 6.55
CA LYS A 299 -5.67 4.76 6.47
C LYS A 299 -5.49 5.47 7.81
N LYS A 300 -5.95 4.88 8.91
CA LYS A 300 -5.76 5.44 10.26
C LYS A 300 -4.27 5.65 10.56
N LEU A 301 -3.43 4.67 10.23
CA LEU A 301 -1.99 4.76 10.41
C LEU A 301 -1.38 5.93 9.64
N SER A 302 -1.80 6.17 8.40
CA SER A 302 -1.31 7.29 7.59
C SER A 302 -1.62 8.68 8.17
N GLU A 303 -2.64 8.76 9.02
CA GLU A 303 -3.05 10.01 9.69
C GLU A 303 -2.22 10.30 10.96
N VAL A 304 -1.60 9.28 11.56
CA VAL A 304 -0.89 9.40 12.85
C VAL A 304 0.62 9.17 12.75
N ALA A 305 1.07 8.37 11.78
CA ALA A 305 2.46 7.98 11.64
C ALA A 305 3.37 9.15 11.19
N PRO A 306 4.64 9.18 11.65
CA PRO A 306 5.57 10.26 11.31
C PRO A 306 5.89 10.35 9.81
N ASP A 307 5.95 9.21 9.12
CA ASP A 307 6.18 9.08 7.68
C ASP A 307 4.87 8.99 6.88
N SER A 308 3.73 9.32 7.49
CA SER A 308 2.39 9.07 6.94
C SER A 308 2.17 7.61 6.52
N GLY A 309 2.89 6.66 7.14
CA GLY A 309 2.80 5.24 6.86
C GLY A 309 3.42 4.82 5.53
N ALA A 310 4.29 5.64 4.94
CA ALA A 310 4.92 5.37 3.64
C ALA A 310 5.67 4.03 3.60
N ALA A 311 6.50 3.74 4.62
CA ALA A 311 7.27 2.49 4.67
C ALA A 311 6.35 1.25 4.67
N ILE A 312 5.27 1.32 5.45
CA ILE A 312 4.31 0.23 5.56
C ILE A 312 3.46 0.10 4.29
N MET A 313 3.02 1.21 3.72
CA MET A 313 2.29 1.19 2.44
C MET A 313 3.11 0.52 1.34
N GLN A 314 4.42 0.77 1.29
CA GLN A 314 5.32 0.09 0.36
C GLN A 314 5.32 -1.42 0.58
N ALA A 315 5.50 -1.87 1.83
CA ALA A 315 5.45 -3.30 2.17
C ALA A 315 4.09 -3.93 1.83
N LEU A 316 2.98 -3.22 2.08
CA LEU A 316 1.65 -3.68 1.72
C LEU A 316 1.44 -3.74 0.20
N ASN A 317 1.93 -2.77 -0.56
CA ASN A 317 1.83 -2.77 -2.02
C ASN A 317 2.59 -3.94 -2.65
N GLU A 318 3.77 -4.29 -2.11
CA GLU A 318 4.54 -5.42 -2.62
C GLU A 318 3.87 -6.77 -2.36
N HIS A 319 3.19 -6.91 -1.22
CA HIS A 319 2.81 -8.22 -0.69
C HIS A 319 1.31 -8.50 -0.58
N TYR A 320 0.49 -7.48 -0.43
CA TYR A 320 -0.94 -7.58 -0.14
C TYR A 320 -1.79 -6.90 -1.21
N PHE A 321 -1.47 -5.64 -1.52
CA PHE A 321 -2.11 -4.88 -2.57
C PHE A 321 -1.38 -5.14 -3.88
N ASN A 322 -1.51 -6.36 -4.39
CA ASN A 322 -1.15 -6.67 -5.77
C ASN A 322 -1.89 -5.67 -6.68
N LEU A 323 -1.21 -4.60 -7.12
CA LEU A 323 -1.66 -3.70 -8.18
C LEU A 323 -1.64 -4.39 -9.56
N ASN A 324 -1.63 -5.72 -9.59
CA ASN A 324 -1.96 -6.54 -10.76
C ASN A 324 -3.44 -6.31 -11.09
N LEU A 325 -3.70 -5.18 -11.72
CA LEU A 325 -4.95 -4.73 -12.27
C LEU A 325 -5.45 -5.82 -13.22
N ARG A 326 -6.41 -6.64 -12.77
CA ARG A 326 -7.17 -7.52 -13.66
C ARG A 326 -8.21 -6.66 -14.36
N LEU A 327 -7.86 -6.13 -15.53
CA LEU A 327 -8.84 -5.61 -16.48
C LEU A 327 -9.71 -6.79 -16.92
N VAL A 328 -10.84 -6.97 -16.25
CA VAL A 328 -11.92 -7.80 -16.79
C VAL A 328 -12.65 -6.92 -17.79
N ALA A 329 -12.20 -6.91 -19.04
CA ALA A 329 -12.99 -6.37 -20.13
C ALA A 329 -14.22 -7.27 -20.27
N SER A 330 -15.42 -6.73 -20.01
CA SER A 330 -16.64 -7.48 -20.27
C SER A 330 -16.76 -7.74 -21.78
N GLU A 331 -17.33 -8.88 -22.15
CA GLU A 331 -17.61 -9.24 -23.55
C GLU A 331 -18.43 -8.14 -24.25
N THR A 332 -19.27 -7.42 -23.48
CA THR A 332 -20.02 -6.25 -23.92
C THR A 332 -19.13 -5.06 -24.30
N PHE A 333 -18.02 -4.85 -23.58
CA PHE A 333 -17.04 -3.79 -23.90
C PHE A 333 -16.24 -4.15 -25.16
N LEU A 334 -15.83 -5.41 -25.32
CA LEU A 334 -15.14 -5.89 -26.51
C LEU A 334 -16.05 -5.87 -27.76
N ASN A 335 -17.32 -6.29 -27.63
CA ASN A 335 -18.28 -6.21 -28.74
C ASN A 335 -18.60 -4.79 -29.17
N ARG A 336 -18.53 -3.81 -28.24
CA ARG A 336 -18.72 -2.40 -28.57
C ARG A 336 -17.51 -1.78 -29.28
N LEU A 337 -16.31 -2.30 -29.02
CA LEU A 337 -15.06 -1.88 -29.65
C LEU A 337 -14.84 -2.53 -31.03
N LEU A 338 -15.31 -3.76 -31.21
CA LEU A 338 -15.25 -4.49 -32.48
C LEU A 338 -16.43 -4.20 -33.42
N GLY A 339 -17.51 -3.59 -32.89
CA GLY A 339 -18.72 -3.24 -33.65
C GLY A 339 -18.54 -2.14 -34.70
N ASP A 340 -17.41 -1.41 -34.68
CA ASP A 340 -17.10 -0.35 -35.65
C ASP A 340 -16.24 -0.83 -36.84
N CYS A 341 -16.16 -2.14 -37.09
CA CYS A 341 -15.68 -2.64 -38.39
C CYS A 341 -16.73 -2.36 -39.47
N ARG A 342 -16.75 -1.12 -39.96
CA ARG A 342 -17.51 -0.70 -41.13
C ARG A 342 -16.98 -1.45 -42.35
N VAL A 343 -17.65 -2.53 -42.74
CA VAL A 343 -17.40 -3.21 -44.01
C VAL A 343 -18.02 -2.37 -45.12
N GLU A 344 -17.22 -1.50 -45.74
CA GLU A 344 -17.60 -0.85 -46.99
C GLU A 344 -17.32 -1.82 -48.15
N GLN A 345 -18.39 -2.43 -48.69
CA GLN A 345 -18.33 -3.12 -49.98
C GLN A 345 -18.55 -2.10 -51.10
N GLY A 346 -17.47 -1.67 -51.73
CA GLY A 346 -17.49 -0.99 -53.02
C GLY A 346 -17.27 -1.99 -54.16
N GLN A 347 -17.97 -1.81 -55.29
CA GLN A 347 -17.68 -2.57 -56.51
C GLN A 347 -16.26 -2.24 -56.98
N VAL A 348 -15.41 -3.25 -57.15
CA VAL A 348 -14.09 -3.10 -57.77
C VAL A 348 -14.31 -2.90 -59.27
N CYS A 349 -14.33 -1.65 -59.72
CA CYS A 349 -14.24 -1.30 -61.13
C CYS A 349 -12.75 -1.27 -61.54
N ASP A 350 -12.17 -2.44 -61.78
CA ASP A 350 -10.87 -2.53 -62.46
C ASP A 350 -11.05 -2.12 -63.93
N PHE A 351 -10.76 -0.86 -64.22
CA PHE A 351 -10.43 -0.44 -65.59
C PHE A 351 -8.98 -0.84 -65.86
N ILE A 352 -8.79 -2.03 -66.40
CA ILE A 352 -7.51 -2.42 -67.02
C ILE A 352 -7.39 -1.62 -68.32
N LEU A 353 -6.59 -0.55 -68.27
CA LEU A 353 -6.16 0.18 -69.45
C LEU A 353 -5.27 -0.72 -70.32
N GLY A 354 -5.88 -1.29 -71.36
CA GLY A 354 -5.22 -1.58 -72.64
C GLY A 354 -4.79 -3.03 -72.90
N ALA A 355 -5.61 -3.75 -73.66
CA ALA A 355 -5.16 -4.61 -74.76
C ALA A 355 -6.36 -4.91 -75.69
N GLN A 356 -6.08 -4.92 -77.00
CA GLN A 356 -7.01 -4.95 -78.14
C GLN A 356 -7.85 -6.23 -78.29
#